data_AF-A0A5M6J0E3-F1
#
_entry.id   AF-A0A5M6J0E3-F1
#
_cell.length_a   1.000
_cell.length_b   1.000
_cell.length_c   1.000
_cell.angle_alpha   90.00
_cell.angle_beta   90.00
_cell.angle_gamma   90.00
#
_symmetry.space_group_name_H-M   'P 1'
#
loop_
_entity.id
_entity.type
_entity.pdbx_description
1 polymer ?
#
loop_
_entity_poly.entity_id
_entity_poly.type
_entity_poly.pdbx_seq_one_letter_code
_entity_poly.pdbx_strand_id
1 'polypeptide(L)'
;MTGIFLDDISTPDAFAHQFVSLEAGPNFIDAFGTPQAGGAFPPLSPGRHGTPRSGPSSDWPGNHPPQSRAKDTSRPVLVASSPANGAHTVAPGANIVLTFSEAVQAGRGNIIIRGAKGTPLRTIPVTDATQVTISGNKVTINPATDLPAGTGYRVSMAGGVISDLSGNPFAGLPQDRLCFRTAPRPAADHGFSITLVYSGNPIYRPAFEAAAARWSQVITRDLPDVAQSRWGCIDDLRIDARVMTMDGDGGLIGKATPDAFRNGRHGLPYHGTMEFDAADVANFYATGQLPKVILHEMGHVLGLGTLWSDFGMVSGNAYTGAHALAQYRLLAHDPALASVPLETNGGIGTAGGHWAETTFGSELLTGWATGGLELSRITVGSLADLGYGVNYAGADPYVLPVAPDGIT
;
A
#
# COMPACT_ATOMS: atom_id res chain seq x y z
N MET A 1 -29.01 16.28 -29.89
CA MET A 1 -27.61 16.17 -30.33
C MET A 1 -27.18 14.74 -30.05
N THR A 2 -26.51 14.07 -30.99
CA THR A 2 -26.01 12.70 -30.81
C THR A 2 -24.68 12.77 -30.05
N GLY A 3 -24.74 12.88 -28.73
CA GLY A 3 -23.57 12.68 -27.85
C GLY A 3 -23.24 11.19 -27.77
N ILE A 4 -21.96 10.85 -27.69
CA ILE A 4 -21.51 9.47 -27.48
C ILE A 4 -21.62 9.18 -25.96
N PHE A 5 -22.24 8.05 -25.64
CA PHE A 5 -22.58 7.61 -24.28
C PHE A 5 -21.31 7.23 -23.50
N LEU A 6 -21.13 7.79 -22.30
CA LEU A 6 -19.85 7.69 -21.58
C LEU A 6 -19.66 6.40 -20.78
N ASP A 7 -20.68 5.88 -20.07
CA ASP A 7 -20.45 4.81 -19.08
C ASP A 7 -21.67 3.88 -18.84
N ASP A 8 -21.38 2.60 -18.55
CA ASP A 8 -22.24 1.64 -17.85
C ASP A 8 -21.62 1.31 -16.48
N ILE A 9 -22.03 2.05 -15.43
CA ILE A 9 -21.67 1.78 -14.03
C ILE A 9 -22.30 0.44 -13.59
N SER A 10 -21.68 -0.68 -13.96
CA SER A 10 -22.12 -1.99 -13.48
C SER A 10 -21.85 -2.10 -11.96
N THR A 11 -22.91 -2.29 -11.16
CA THR A 11 -22.78 -2.56 -9.72
C THR A 11 -21.97 -3.87 -9.49
N PRO A 12 -21.17 -3.99 -8.41
CA PRO A 12 -20.31 -5.17 -8.17
C PRO A 12 -21.00 -6.55 -8.07
N ASP A 13 -22.33 -6.62 -8.05
CA ASP A 13 -23.07 -7.83 -7.64
C ASP A 13 -23.29 -8.89 -8.74
N ALA A 14 -22.71 -8.75 -9.94
CA ALA A 14 -22.94 -9.70 -11.03
C ALA A 14 -22.01 -10.95 -11.05
N PHE A 15 -21.02 -11.08 -10.15
CA PHE A 15 -20.05 -12.20 -10.21
C PHE A 15 -19.87 -13.02 -8.92
N ALA A 16 -20.79 -12.95 -7.97
CA ALA A 16 -20.67 -13.68 -6.69
C ALA A 16 -21.49 -14.98 -6.62
N HIS A 17 -21.54 -15.82 -7.66
CA HIS A 17 -22.11 -17.17 -7.54
C HIS A 17 -21.41 -18.20 -8.45
N GLN A 18 -20.24 -18.68 -8.05
CA GLN A 18 -19.84 -20.10 -8.20
C GLN A 18 -18.45 -20.35 -7.61
N PHE A 19 -18.38 -20.55 -6.30
CA PHE A 19 -17.40 -21.49 -5.75
C PHE A 19 -18.11 -22.36 -4.71
N VAL A 20 -18.34 -23.60 -5.12
CA VAL A 20 -18.87 -24.69 -4.31
C VAL A 20 -17.97 -24.86 -3.09
N SER A 21 -18.56 -24.69 -1.91
CA SER A 21 -17.97 -25.13 -0.65
C SER A 21 -17.90 -26.65 -0.67
N LEU A 22 -16.69 -27.20 -0.69
CA LEU A 22 -16.46 -28.59 -0.30
C LEU A 22 -16.29 -28.61 1.22
N GLU A 23 -17.32 -29.12 1.90
CA GLU A 23 -17.30 -29.46 3.31
C GLU A 23 -16.22 -30.52 3.57
N ALA A 24 -15.26 -30.20 4.43
CA ALA A 24 -14.44 -31.19 5.12
C ALA A 24 -15.00 -31.35 6.54
N GLY A 25 -15.58 -32.52 6.79
CA GLY A 25 -16.05 -32.93 8.12
C GLY A 25 -14.91 -33.05 9.14
N PRO A 26 -15.27 -33.12 10.44
CA PRO A 26 -14.31 -33.06 11.54
C PRO A 26 -13.62 -34.41 11.74
N ASN A 27 -12.38 -34.43 12.23
CA ASN A 27 -11.89 -35.32 13.31
C ASN A 27 -10.38 -35.20 13.55
N PHE A 28 -10.01 -35.47 14.81
CA PHE A 28 -8.67 -35.63 15.41
C PHE A 28 -7.95 -34.35 15.88
N ILE A 29 -8.17 -34.07 17.17
CA ILE A 29 -7.26 -33.35 18.06
C ILE A 29 -6.87 -34.32 19.17
N ASP A 30 -5.61 -34.68 19.19
CA ASP A 30 -4.91 -35.48 20.18
C ASP A 30 -4.35 -34.53 21.25
N ALA A 31 -4.96 -34.60 22.44
CA ALA A 31 -4.54 -33.87 23.63
C ALA A 31 -3.52 -34.70 24.42
N PHE A 32 -2.29 -34.21 24.53
CA PHE A 32 -1.36 -34.60 25.60
C PHE A 32 -0.92 -33.34 26.36
N GLY A 33 -1.44 -33.23 27.58
CA GLY A 33 -1.12 -32.18 28.54
C GLY A 33 0.08 -32.53 29.43
N THR A 34 0.95 -31.52 29.61
CA THR A 34 1.71 -31.10 30.81
C THR A 34 2.33 -32.14 31.77
N PRO A 35 3.62 -32.01 32.13
CA PRO A 35 4.18 -32.64 33.32
C PRO A 35 4.03 -31.76 34.57
N GLN A 36 3.53 -32.35 35.66
CA GLN A 36 3.51 -31.76 37.00
C GLN A 36 4.82 -32.01 37.77
N ALA A 37 5.15 -31.03 38.61
CA ALA A 37 6.25 -31.04 39.57
C ALA A 37 5.79 -31.48 40.99
N GLY A 38 6.77 -31.92 41.80
CA GLY A 38 6.68 -32.12 43.25
C GLY A 38 6.58 -33.61 43.66
N GLY A 39 7.32 -34.15 44.62
CA GLY A 39 8.31 -33.63 45.57
C GLY A 39 8.72 -34.77 46.52
N ALA A 40 9.52 -34.41 47.55
CA ALA A 40 9.83 -35.15 48.78
C ALA A 40 11.09 -36.08 48.84
N PHE A 41 12.13 -35.54 49.51
CA PHE A 41 13.07 -36.23 50.43
C PHE A 41 12.31 -36.76 51.69
N PRO A 42 12.84 -37.60 52.63
CA PRO A 42 14.23 -37.73 53.16
C PRO A 42 14.58 -39.22 53.59
N PRO A 43 15.48 -39.58 54.56
CA PRO A 43 16.42 -38.81 55.39
C PRO A 43 17.88 -39.34 55.51
N LEU A 44 18.66 -38.52 56.23
CA LEU A 44 20.08 -38.59 56.61
C LEU A 44 20.42 -39.66 57.65
N SER A 45 21.69 -40.09 57.67
CA SER A 45 22.42 -40.55 58.88
C SER A 45 23.95 -40.69 58.65
N PRO A 46 24.80 -40.71 59.71
CA PRO A 46 25.82 -39.67 59.86
C PRO A 46 27.28 -40.15 60.01
N GLY A 47 28.22 -39.23 59.72
CA GLY A 47 29.42 -38.95 60.52
C GLY A 47 30.65 -39.86 60.41
N ARG A 48 31.81 -39.26 60.06
CA ARG A 48 32.94 -39.20 61.00
C ARG A 48 34.03 -38.19 60.58
N HIS A 49 34.36 -37.34 61.55
CA HIS A 49 35.57 -36.53 61.66
C HIS A 49 36.82 -37.40 61.85
N GLY A 50 37.94 -36.98 61.26
CA GLY A 50 39.28 -37.44 61.61
C GLY A 50 40.36 -36.56 60.96
N THR A 51 40.88 -35.59 61.71
CA THR A 51 42.16 -34.88 61.47
C THR A 51 43.31 -35.66 62.14
N PRO A 52 44.59 -35.21 62.06
CA PRO A 52 45.45 -35.02 60.91
C PRO A 52 46.71 -35.91 61.02
N ARG A 53 47.43 -36.17 59.92
CA ARG A 53 48.79 -36.73 60.03
C ARG A 53 49.75 -36.01 59.07
N SER A 54 50.59 -35.19 59.68
CA SER A 54 51.81 -34.61 59.12
C SER A 54 52.90 -35.67 59.00
N GLY A 55 53.54 -35.75 57.83
CA GLY A 55 54.78 -36.50 57.59
C GLY A 55 55.19 -36.41 56.10
N PRO A 56 56.48 -36.21 55.76
CA PRO A 56 56.89 -35.62 54.49
C PRO A 56 57.32 -36.66 53.43
N SER A 57 57.10 -36.36 52.14
CA SER A 57 57.84 -36.97 51.02
C SER A 57 57.73 -36.04 49.79
N SER A 58 58.75 -35.23 49.51
CA SER A 58 59.79 -35.47 48.49
C SER A 58 59.25 -35.73 47.07
N ASP A 59 59.33 -34.69 46.26
CA ASP A 59 59.65 -34.66 44.83
C ASP A 59 59.02 -35.71 43.89
N TRP A 60 57.96 -35.28 43.19
CA TRP A 60 57.90 -35.39 41.73
C TRP A 60 57.12 -34.20 41.16
N PRO A 61 57.63 -33.46 40.16
CA PRO A 61 56.90 -32.38 39.54
C PRO A 61 55.79 -33.02 38.69
N GLY A 62 54.57 -33.00 39.20
CA GLY A 62 53.38 -33.35 38.46
C GLY A 62 53.28 -32.42 37.26
N ASN A 63 53.77 -32.89 36.12
CA ASN A 63 53.45 -32.39 34.81
C ASN A 63 51.95 -32.63 34.62
N HIS A 64 51.12 -31.73 35.15
CA HIS A 64 49.77 -31.58 34.64
C HIS A 64 49.97 -31.18 33.17
N PRO A 65 49.64 -32.03 32.18
CA PRO A 65 49.56 -31.52 30.82
C PRO A 65 48.65 -30.29 30.90
N PRO A 66 49.02 -29.15 30.29
CA PRO A 66 48.12 -28.01 30.27
C PRO A 66 46.78 -28.56 29.79
N GLN A 67 45.75 -28.44 30.64
CA GLN A 67 44.41 -28.80 30.22
C GLN A 67 44.15 -27.95 28.99
N SER A 68 44.25 -28.57 27.81
CA SER A 68 43.99 -27.89 26.56
C SER A 68 42.55 -27.45 26.69
N ARG A 69 42.37 -26.14 26.90
CA ARG A 69 41.04 -25.53 26.91
C ARG A 69 40.43 -25.98 25.59
N ALA A 70 39.42 -26.85 25.66
CA ALA A 70 38.82 -27.41 24.46
C ALA A 70 38.48 -26.24 23.54
N LYS A 71 39.00 -26.27 22.30
CA LYS A 71 38.76 -25.20 21.33
C LYS A 71 37.25 -25.05 21.22
N ASP A 72 36.76 -23.83 21.37
CA ASP A 72 35.35 -23.55 21.18
C ASP A 72 34.94 -23.98 19.77
N THR A 73 33.89 -24.79 19.69
CA THR A 73 33.28 -25.27 18.45
C THR A 73 31.83 -24.82 18.31
N SER A 74 31.30 -24.10 19.31
CA SER A 74 29.96 -23.53 19.22
C SER A 74 29.98 -22.40 18.19
N ARG A 75 28.92 -22.34 17.37
CA ARG A 75 28.82 -21.34 16.30
C ARG A 75 27.93 -20.20 16.82
N PRO A 76 28.23 -18.95 16.46
CA PRO A 76 27.33 -17.85 16.80
C PRO A 76 25.98 -18.04 16.11
N VAL A 77 24.90 -17.80 16.84
CA VAL A 77 23.51 -17.87 16.34
C VAL A 77 22.87 -16.51 16.47
N LEU A 78 22.11 -16.08 15.46
CA LEU A 78 21.32 -14.86 15.53
C LEU A 78 20.16 -15.05 16.51
N VAL A 79 20.19 -14.31 17.63
CA VAL A 79 19.18 -14.36 18.70
C VAL A 79 18.07 -13.35 18.45
N ALA A 80 18.43 -12.13 18.02
CA ALA A 80 17.48 -11.06 17.76
C ALA A 80 18.00 -10.09 16.69
N SER A 81 17.07 -9.34 16.10
CA SER A 81 17.37 -8.25 15.18
C SER A 81 16.50 -7.03 15.50
N SER A 82 17.05 -5.84 15.23
CA SER A 82 16.32 -4.57 15.21
C SER A 82 16.71 -3.85 13.91
N PRO A 83 15.80 -3.66 12.94
CA PRO A 83 14.40 -4.04 12.96
C PRO A 83 14.17 -5.53 13.17
N ALA A 84 13.10 -5.87 13.88
CA ALA A 84 12.66 -7.26 13.97
C ALA A 84 12.23 -7.76 12.59
N ASN A 85 12.35 -9.07 12.35
CA ASN A 85 11.81 -9.68 11.14
C ASN A 85 10.30 -9.39 11.04
N GLY A 86 9.86 -8.86 9.90
CA GLY A 86 8.49 -8.41 9.66
C GLY A 86 8.15 -7.02 10.18
N ALA A 87 9.10 -6.21 10.65
CA ALA A 87 8.79 -4.83 11.09
C ALA A 87 8.30 -3.95 9.93
N HIS A 88 7.34 -3.04 10.17
CA HIS A 88 6.65 -2.30 9.10
C HIS A 88 6.87 -0.76 9.09
N THR A 89 7.41 -0.18 10.15
CA THR A 89 7.52 1.29 10.34
C THR A 89 8.94 1.72 10.71
N VAL A 90 9.93 1.10 10.09
CA VAL A 90 11.35 1.35 10.39
C VAL A 90 11.81 2.69 9.83
N ALA A 91 12.40 3.59 10.61
CA ALA A 91 12.90 4.84 10.05
C ALA A 91 13.92 4.57 8.90
N PRO A 92 13.87 5.30 7.77
CA PRO A 92 14.81 5.18 6.64
C PRO A 92 16.30 5.14 7.02
N GLY A 93 16.70 5.93 8.01
CA GLY A 93 18.06 5.98 8.56
C GLY A 93 18.27 5.13 9.83
N ALA A 94 17.35 4.22 10.15
CA ALA A 94 17.51 3.33 11.29
C ALA A 94 18.63 2.31 11.03
N ASN A 95 19.48 2.13 12.05
CA ASN A 95 20.47 1.06 12.03
C ASN A 95 19.80 -0.33 12.01
N ILE A 96 20.42 -1.26 11.29
CA ILE A 96 20.11 -2.69 11.39
C ILE A 96 21.07 -3.31 12.40
N VAL A 97 20.56 -3.70 13.56
CA VAL A 97 21.33 -4.29 14.67
C VAL A 97 21.01 -5.78 14.75
N LEU A 98 22.03 -6.62 14.65
CA LEU A 98 21.97 -8.07 14.81
C LEU A 98 22.60 -8.45 16.16
N THR A 99 21.89 -9.22 16.99
CA THR A 99 22.37 -9.69 18.29
C THR A 99 22.58 -11.19 18.24
N PHE A 100 23.80 -11.65 18.57
CA PHE A 100 24.20 -13.05 18.54
C PHE A 100 24.23 -13.69 19.93
N SER A 101 24.27 -15.01 19.97
CA SER A 101 24.38 -15.84 21.19
C SER A 101 25.67 -15.60 21.98
N GLU A 102 26.70 -15.07 21.32
CA GLU A 102 28.05 -14.90 21.85
C GLU A 102 28.77 -13.73 21.18
N ALA A 103 29.96 -13.38 21.67
CA ALA A 103 30.76 -12.33 21.08
C ALA A 103 31.24 -12.71 19.67
N VAL A 104 31.12 -11.77 18.73
CA VAL A 104 31.43 -11.99 17.32
C VAL A 104 32.45 -10.99 16.80
N GLN A 105 33.03 -11.31 15.64
CA GLN A 105 33.94 -10.48 14.87
C GLN A 105 33.62 -10.58 13.38
N ALA A 106 34.13 -9.62 12.61
CA ALA A 106 34.01 -9.61 11.17
C ALA A 106 34.79 -10.80 10.57
N GLY A 107 34.12 -11.57 9.72
CA GLY A 107 34.75 -12.59 8.89
C GLY A 107 35.13 -12.02 7.53
N ARG A 108 34.68 -12.68 6.45
CA ARG A 108 34.91 -12.22 5.07
C ARG A 108 33.61 -12.26 4.27
N GLY A 109 33.41 -11.27 3.41
CA GLY A 109 32.27 -11.18 2.50
C GLY A 109 31.38 -9.97 2.78
N ASN A 110 30.16 -10.03 2.26
CA ASN A 110 29.26 -8.88 2.19
C ASN A 110 27.95 -9.14 2.93
N ILE A 111 27.42 -8.06 3.51
CA ILE A 111 26.03 -7.92 3.91
C ILE A 111 25.29 -7.31 2.71
N ILE A 112 24.19 -7.95 2.31
CA ILE A 112 23.40 -7.55 1.14
C ILE A 112 22.02 -7.10 1.60
N ILE A 113 21.62 -5.88 1.23
CA ILE A 113 20.28 -5.34 1.44
C ILE A 113 19.59 -5.23 0.08
N ARG A 114 18.46 -5.92 -0.09
CA ARG A 114 17.66 -5.95 -1.33
C ARG A 114 16.33 -5.25 -1.11
N GLY A 115 15.90 -4.45 -2.08
CA GLY A 115 14.53 -3.90 -2.13
C GLY A 115 13.54 -4.87 -2.79
N ALA A 116 12.28 -4.44 -2.90
CA ALA A 116 11.17 -5.26 -3.43
C ALA A 116 11.40 -5.82 -4.86
N LYS A 117 12.21 -5.15 -5.71
CA LYS A 117 12.51 -5.57 -7.09
C LYS A 117 13.59 -6.66 -7.20
N GLY A 118 14.08 -7.22 -6.09
CA GLY A 118 15.04 -8.34 -6.07
C GLY A 118 16.51 -7.97 -6.31
N THR A 119 16.80 -6.84 -6.94
CA THR A 119 18.17 -6.32 -7.14
C THR A 119 18.80 -5.86 -5.82
N PRO A 120 20.10 -6.12 -5.55
CA PRO A 120 20.81 -5.53 -4.42
C PRO A 120 20.74 -4.01 -4.46
N LEU A 121 20.23 -3.39 -3.40
CA LEU A 121 20.28 -1.93 -3.22
C LEU A 121 21.60 -1.51 -2.54
N ARG A 122 22.07 -2.33 -1.60
CA ARG A 122 23.36 -2.16 -0.91
C ARG A 122 24.09 -3.49 -0.86
N THR A 123 25.40 -3.42 -1.10
CA THR A 123 26.36 -4.51 -0.88
C THR A 123 27.47 -3.91 -0.03
N ILE A 124 27.51 -4.27 1.25
CA ILE A 124 28.39 -3.67 2.25
C ILE A 124 29.40 -4.73 2.70
N PRO A 125 30.71 -4.54 2.48
CA PRO A 125 31.72 -5.42 3.06
C PRO A 125 31.59 -5.43 4.58
N VAL A 126 31.63 -6.61 5.22
CA VAL A 126 31.52 -6.70 6.69
C VAL A 126 32.69 -6.02 7.42
N THR A 127 33.78 -5.76 6.70
CA THR A 127 34.97 -5.05 7.18
C THR A 127 34.90 -3.53 6.97
N ASP A 128 33.83 -3.00 6.35
CA ASP A 128 33.67 -1.56 6.18
C ASP A 128 33.28 -0.91 7.51
N ALA A 129 34.29 -0.44 8.25
CA ALA A 129 34.10 0.18 9.56
C ALA A 129 33.31 1.50 9.53
N THR A 130 33.07 2.09 8.35
CA THR A 130 32.23 3.29 8.23
C THR A 130 30.73 2.97 8.27
N GLN A 131 30.36 1.73 7.93
CA GLN A 131 28.97 1.26 7.85
C GLN A 131 28.69 0.10 8.80
N VAL A 132 29.71 -0.62 9.28
CA VAL A 132 29.57 -1.80 10.14
C VAL A 132 30.41 -1.63 11.39
N THR A 133 29.76 -1.70 12.56
CA THR A 133 30.44 -1.73 13.86
C THR A 133 30.07 -2.98 14.62
N ILE A 134 31.06 -3.62 15.24
CA ILE A 134 30.89 -4.85 16.01
C ILE A 134 31.34 -4.57 17.45
N SER A 135 30.46 -4.82 18.41
CA SER A 135 30.73 -4.64 19.84
C SER A 135 30.13 -5.80 20.63
N GLY A 136 31.01 -6.63 21.21
CA GLY A 136 30.60 -7.85 21.88
C GLY A 136 29.82 -8.77 20.95
N ASN A 137 28.57 -9.06 21.29
CA ASN A 137 27.68 -9.90 20.50
C ASN A 137 26.76 -9.12 19.54
N LYS A 138 26.97 -7.81 19.36
CA LYS A 138 26.14 -6.97 18.50
C LYS A 138 26.89 -6.52 17.26
N VAL A 139 26.25 -6.69 16.10
CA VAL A 139 26.68 -6.15 14.81
C VAL A 139 25.69 -5.06 14.42
N THR A 140 26.16 -3.82 14.32
CA THR A 140 25.36 -2.66 13.90
C THR A 140 25.74 -2.30 12.48
N ILE A 141 24.74 -2.26 11.60
CA ILE A 141 24.87 -1.94 10.19
C ILE A 141 24.12 -0.63 9.94
N ASN A 142 24.87 0.40 9.55
CA ASN A 142 24.37 1.71 9.18
C ASN A 142 24.81 2.00 7.73
N PRO A 143 23.95 1.79 6.72
CA PRO A 143 24.30 2.10 5.34
C PRO A 143 24.72 3.57 5.18
N ALA A 144 25.73 3.86 4.36
CA ALA A 144 26.26 5.20 4.15
C ALA A 144 25.24 6.20 3.56
N THR A 145 24.15 5.67 2.99
CA THR A 145 22.99 6.45 2.56
C THR A 145 21.74 5.71 3.00
N ASP A 146 20.87 6.43 3.71
CA ASP A 146 19.57 5.97 4.20
C ASP A 146 18.84 5.13 3.15
N LEU A 147 18.12 4.12 3.67
CA LEU A 147 17.28 3.28 2.84
C LEU A 147 16.09 4.10 2.35
N PRO A 148 15.70 4.03 1.06
CA PRO A 148 14.46 4.62 0.59
C PRO A 148 13.26 4.30 1.50
N ALA A 149 12.42 5.30 1.72
CA ALA A 149 11.22 5.17 2.55
C ALA A 149 10.14 4.30 1.88
N GLY A 150 9.17 3.84 2.68
CA GLY A 150 8.00 3.08 2.19
C GLY A 150 8.34 1.75 1.49
N THR A 151 9.57 1.28 1.58
CA THR A 151 10.09 0.19 0.76
C THR A 151 10.33 -1.05 1.61
N GLY A 152 9.95 -2.23 1.11
CA GLY A 152 10.26 -3.51 1.72
C GLY A 152 11.70 -3.95 1.43
N TYR A 153 12.41 -4.38 2.47
CA TYR A 153 13.80 -4.80 2.43
C TYR A 153 13.99 -6.23 2.93
N ARG A 154 15.01 -6.88 2.37
CA ARG A 154 15.55 -8.18 2.80
C ARG A 154 17.04 -8.06 3.05
N VAL A 155 17.50 -8.51 4.21
CA VAL A 155 18.92 -8.55 4.58
C VAL A 155 19.41 -9.98 4.44
N SER A 156 20.55 -10.16 3.80
CA SER A 156 21.17 -11.47 3.64
C SER A 156 22.70 -11.40 3.72
N MET A 157 23.32 -12.51 4.12
CA MET A 157 24.77 -12.68 4.13
C MET A 157 25.12 -14.17 4.03
N ALA A 158 26.23 -14.48 3.37
CA ALA A 158 26.73 -15.85 3.29
C ALA A 158 27.30 -16.33 4.64
N GLY A 159 27.50 -17.64 4.77
CA GLY A 159 28.20 -18.20 5.92
C GLY A 159 29.64 -17.68 6.02
N GLY A 160 30.11 -17.43 7.24
CA GLY A 160 31.46 -16.90 7.50
C GLY A 160 31.64 -15.40 7.25
N VAL A 161 30.58 -14.66 6.92
CA VAL A 161 30.59 -13.18 6.94
C VAL A 161 30.76 -12.68 8.38
N ILE A 162 30.16 -13.38 9.34
CA ILE A 162 30.37 -13.19 10.79
C ILE A 162 30.94 -14.48 11.36
N SER A 163 31.85 -14.37 12.31
CA SER A 163 32.42 -15.49 13.08
C SER A 163 32.52 -15.12 14.55
N ASP A 164 32.63 -16.10 15.44
CA ASP A 164 33.03 -15.84 16.83
C ASP A 164 34.54 -15.51 16.95
N LEU A 165 34.98 -15.22 18.17
CA LEU A 165 36.39 -14.94 18.49
C LEU A 165 37.31 -16.16 18.42
N SER A 166 36.76 -17.37 18.44
CA SER A 166 37.47 -18.66 18.31
C SER A 166 37.55 -19.16 16.86
N GLY A 167 36.95 -18.41 15.92
CA GLY A 167 36.96 -18.64 14.48
C GLY A 167 35.84 -19.54 13.95
N ASN A 168 34.79 -19.87 14.72
CA ASN A 168 33.68 -20.65 14.16
C ASN A 168 32.72 -19.73 13.38
N PRO A 169 32.37 -20.08 12.12
CA PRO A 169 31.61 -19.19 11.26
C PRO A 169 30.11 -19.25 11.55
N PHE A 170 29.45 -18.10 11.60
CA PHE A 170 27.99 -18.03 11.50
C PHE A 170 27.54 -18.71 10.20
N ALA A 171 26.43 -19.47 10.25
CA ALA A 171 25.90 -20.19 9.09
C ALA A 171 25.44 -19.26 7.94
N GLY A 172 25.18 -17.99 8.24
CA GLY A 172 24.71 -16.99 7.29
C GLY A 172 23.24 -16.63 7.53
N LEU A 173 22.79 -15.61 6.82
CA LEU A 173 21.43 -15.10 6.87
C LEU A 173 20.82 -15.19 5.46
N PRO A 174 19.94 -16.17 5.18
CA PRO A 174 19.24 -16.21 3.91
C PRO A 174 18.18 -15.10 3.82
N GLN A 175 17.73 -14.80 2.59
CA GLN A 175 16.93 -13.60 2.26
C GLN A 175 15.53 -13.55 2.89
N ASP A 176 15.05 -14.66 3.43
CA ASP A 176 13.73 -14.84 4.04
C ASP A 176 13.75 -14.73 5.57
N ARG A 177 14.93 -14.60 6.18
CA ARG A 177 15.10 -14.62 7.65
C ARG A 177 15.10 -13.25 8.32
N LEU A 178 15.35 -12.19 7.55
CA LEU A 178 15.24 -10.81 8.02
C LEU A 178 14.67 -9.93 6.90
N CYS A 179 13.37 -9.70 6.96
CA CYS A 179 12.68 -8.69 6.17
C CYS A 179 12.12 -7.58 7.07
N PHE A 180 12.03 -6.37 6.55
CA PHE A 180 11.34 -5.26 7.20
C PHE A 180 10.92 -4.23 6.14
N ARG A 181 10.01 -3.34 6.47
CA ARG A 181 9.61 -2.21 5.64
C ARG A 181 10.02 -0.92 6.34
N THR A 182 10.66 -0.02 5.61
CA THR A 182 10.86 1.34 6.10
C THR A 182 9.52 2.03 6.23
N ALA A 183 9.33 2.81 7.30
CA ALA A 183 8.25 3.75 7.40
C ALA A 183 8.18 4.54 6.09
N PRO A 184 6.97 4.86 5.60
CA PRO A 184 6.80 5.96 4.69
C PRO A 184 7.57 7.17 5.25
N ARG A 185 8.12 8.00 4.38
CA ARG A 185 8.73 9.26 4.82
C ARG A 185 7.67 9.96 5.67
N PRO A 186 7.97 10.45 6.89
CA PRO A 186 7.02 11.28 7.61
C PRO A 186 6.59 12.37 6.65
N ALA A 187 5.29 12.45 6.36
CA ALA A 187 4.76 13.33 5.34
C ALA A 187 5.31 14.75 5.55
N ALA A 188 6.29 15.14 4.73
CA ALA A 188 6.07 16.38 4.03
C ALA A 188 4.86 16.05 3.16
N ASP A 189 3.73 16.69 3.42
CA ASP A 189 2.49 16.56 2.66
C ASP A 189 2.80 16.30 1.17
N HIS A 190 2.72 15.04 0.76
CA HIS A 190 3.01 14.64 -0.61
C HIS A 190 1.77 14.87 -1.50
N GLY A 191 0.69 15.41 -0.93
CA GLY A 191 -0.61 15.52 -1.56
C GLY A 191 -1.21 14.14 -1.84
N PHE A 192 -2.37 14.14 -2.48
CA PHE A 192 -2.99 12.90 -2.94
C PHE A 192 -2.31 12.38 -4.21
N SER A 193 -2.08 11.08 -4.30
CA SER A 193 -1.44 10.41 -5.44
C SER A 193 -2.30 9.30 -6.03
N ILE A 194 -2.15 9.07 -7.34
CA ILE A 194 -2.78 7.94 -8.02
C ILE A 194 -1.67 7.08 -8.65
N THR A 195 -1.54 5.85 -8.18
CA THR A 195 -0.68 4.83 -8.78
C THR A 195 -1.41 4.14 -9.93
N LEU A 196 -0.97 4.40 -11.17
CA LEU A 196 -1.55 3.82 -12.37
C LEU A 196 -0.83 2.52 -12.76
N VAL A 197 -1.59 1.42 -12.92
CA VAL A 197 -1.14 0.18 -13.55
C VAL A 197 -1.84 0.04 -14.89
N TYR A 198 -1.17 0.52 -15.92
CA TYR A 198 -1.70 0.59 -17.28
C TYR A 198 -1.34 -0.65 -18.11
N SER A 199 -2.31 -1.21 -18.83
CA SER A 199 -2.10 -2.21 -19.88
C SER A 199 -2.89 -1.86 -21.14
N GLY A 200 -2.23 -1.76 -22.28
CA GLY A 200 -2.86 -1.38 -23.55
C GLY A 200 -1.82 -0.83 -24.51
N ASN A 201 -2.27 -0.19 -25.59
CA ASN A 201 -1.35 0.49 -26.50
C ASN A 201 -0.59 1.59 -25.75
N PRO A 202 0.76 1.59 -25.72
CA PRO A 202 1.54 2.57 -24.97
C PRO A 202 1.29 4.04 -25.37
N ILE A 203 0.76 4.29 -26.58
CA ILE A 203 0.50 5.65 -27.07
C ILE A 203 -0.55 6.40 -26.25
N TYR A 204 -1.51 5.68 -25.63
CA TYR A 204 -2.57 6.29 -24.83
C TYR A 204 -2.16 6.51 -23.37
N ARG A 205 -1.12 5.83 -22.88
CA ARG A 205 -0.66 5.90 -21.50
C ARG A 205 -0.46 7.34 -20.97
N PRO A 206 0.13 8.28 -21.74
CA PRO A 206 0.29 9.65 -21.27
C PRO A 206 -1.04 10.35 -20.94
N ALA A 207 -2.14 10.01 -21.61
CA ALA A 207 -3.45 10.59 -21.32
C ALA A 207 -3.99 10.14 -19.95
N PHE A 208 -3.77 8.87 -19.58
CA PHE A 208 -4.10 8.35 -18.25
C PHE A 208 -3.22 8.96 -17.16
N GLU A 209 -1.92 9.11 -17.42
CA GLU A 209 -1.01 9.76 -16.48
C GLU A 209 -1.37 11.24 -16.27
N ALA A 210 -1.81 11.94 -17.32
CA ALA A 210 -2.30 13.31 -17.24
C ALA A 210 -3.60 13.43 -16.42
N ALA A 211 -4.55 12.51 -16.60
CA ALA A 211 -5.78 12.46 -15.81
C ALA A 211 -5.50 12.18 -14.33
N ALA A 212 -4.60 11.23 -14.04
CA ALA A 212 -4.14 10.93 -12.68
C ALA A 212 -3.51 12.17 -12.02
N ALA A 213 -2.59 12.84 -12.73
CA ALA A 213 -1.98 14.07 -12.25
C ALA A 213 -3.00 15.19 -12.03
N ARG A 214 -4.02 15.30 -12.88
CA ARG A 214 -5.09 16.30 -12.75
C ARG A 214 -5.91 16.10 -11.48
N TRP A 215 -6.31 14.86 -11.17
CA TRP A 215 -7.01 14.55 -9.92
C TRP A 215 -6.12 14.79 -8.69
N SER A 216 -4.84 14.40 -8.75
CA SER A 216 -3.85 14.69 -7.70
C SER A 216 -3.59 16.18 -7.45
N GLN A 217 -3.91 17.07 -8.40
CA GLN A 217 -3.83 18.53 -8.17
C GLN A 217 -5.07 19.08 -7.45
N VAL A 218 -6.20 18.40 -7.60
CA VAL A 218 -7.50 18.82 -7.08
C VAL A 218 -7.72 18.27 -5.69
N ILE A 219 -7.30 17.03 -5.44
CA ILE A 219 -7.31 16.39 -4.13
C ILE A 219 -5.97 16.70 -3.48
N THR A 220 -5.98 17.46 -2.40
CA THR A 220 -4.75 17.97 -1.78
C THR A 220 -4.37 17.25 -0.51
N ARG A 221 -5.28 16.44 0.04
CA ARG A 221 -5.04 15.76 1.31
C ARG A 221 -4.70 14.29 1.07
N ASP A 222 -3.54 13.92 1.56
CA ASP A 222 -3.08 12.53 1.72
C ASP A 222 -4.11 11.67 2.49
N LEU A 223 -4.32 10.45 2.02
CA LEU A 223 -5.16 9.43 2.64
C LEU A 223 -4.33 8.35 3.32
N PRO A 224 -4.87 7.65 4.33
CA PRO A 224 -4.14 6.56 4.97
C PRO A 224 -3.72 5.46 3.99
N ASP A 225 -2.43 5.10 3.99
CA ASP A 225 -1.89 3.92 3.28
C ASP A 225 -2.69 2.64 3.58
N VAL A 226 -2.88 1.82 2.56
CA VAL A 226 -3.50 0.49 2.71
C VAL A 226 -2.51 -0.60 2.34
N ALA A 227 -2.23 -1.51 3.28
CA ALA A 227 -1.39 -2.69 3.03
C ALA A 227 -2.23 -3.89 2.56
N GLN A 228 -1.94 -4.40 1.37
CA GLN A 228 -2.63 -5.54 0.75
C GLN A 228 -1.64 -6.62 0.35
N SER A 229 -1.98 -7.90 0.57
CA SER A 229 -1.14 -9.03 0.18
C SER A 229 -0.95 -9.11 -1.35
N ARG A 230 -1.98 -8.75 -2.12
CA ARG A 230 -2.02 -8.79 -3.59
C ARG A 230 -1.22 -7.67 -4.24
N TRP A 231 -1.32 -6.45 -3.71
CA TRP A 231 -0.80 -5.24 -4.36
C TRP A 231 0.35 -4.57 -3.62
N GLY A 232 0.76 -5.12 -2.47
CA GLY A 232 1.68 -4.45 -1.56
C GLY A 232 0.99 -3.27 -0.87
N CYS A 233 1.76 -2.24 -0.58
CA CYS A 233 1.22 -1.04 0.04
C CYS A 233 0.77 -0.07 -1.05
N ILE A 234 -0.48 0.37 -0.92
CA ILE A 234 -1.10 1.36 -1.79
C ILE A 234 -1.08 2.68 -1.03
N ASP A 235 -0.36 3.63 -1.61
CA ASP A 235 -0.42 5.05 -1.29
C ASP A 235 -1.63 5.64 -2.02
N ASP A 236 -2.51 6.32 -1.29
CA ASP A 236 -3.76 6.94 -1.73
C ASP A 236 -4.72 6.11 -2.60
N LEU A 237 -4.44 5.95 -3.89
CA LEU A 237 -5.30 5.21 -4.80
C LEU A 237 -4.46 4.46 -5.84
N ARG A 238 -4.78 3.18 -6.02
CA ARG A 238 -4.28 2.40 -7.15
C ARG A 238 -5.38 2.21 -8.19
N ILE A 239 -5.06 2.44 -9.45
CA ILE A 239 -5.97 2.19 -10.57
C ILE A 239 -5.34 1.22 -11.54
N ASP A 240 -5.99 0.07 -11.75
CA ASP A 240 -5.65 -0.87 -12.81
C ASP A 240 -6.44 -0.46 -14.07
N ALA A 241 -5.76 0.16 -15.05
CA ALA A 241 -6.37 0.71 -16.26
C ALA A 241 -6.04 -0.12 -17.51
N ARG A 242 -7.05 -0.46 -18.31
CA ARG A 242 -6.91 -1.35 -19.46
C ARG A 242 -7.53 -0.76 -20.72
N VAL A 243 -6.80 -0.78 -21.82
CA VAL A 243 -7.36 -0.56 -23.17
C VAL A 243 -7.40 -1.91 -23.87
N MET A 244 -8.60 -2.41 -24.17
CA MET A 244 -8.86 -3.75 -24.69
C MET A 244 -9.99 -3.73 -25.71
N THR A 245 -10.13 -4.80 -26.49
CA THR A 245 -11.30 -4.94 -27.37
C THR A 245 -12.52 -5.32 -26.54
N MET A 246 -13.60 -4.56 -26.66
CA MET A 246 -14.89 -4.84 -26.02
C MET A 246 -15.98 -5.14 -27.04
N ASP A 247 -16.60 -4.11 -27.63
CA ASP A 247 -17.72 -4.21 -28.57
C ASP A 247 -17.43 -3.64 -29.97
N GLY A 248 -16.34 -2.89 -30.15
CA GLY A 248 -15.93 -2.33 -31.45
C GLY A 248 -16.27 -0.85 -31.57
N ASP A 249 -16.38 -0.31 -32.79
CA ASP A 249 -16.66 1.13 -32.98
C ASP A 249 -18.07 1.51 -32.48
N GLY A 250 -18.13 2.41 -31.50
CA GLY A 250 -19.33 2.94 -30.88
C GLY A 250 -19.95 1.99 -29.85
N GLY A 251 -20.51 2.56 -28.78
CA GLY A 251 -21.09 1.76 -27.69
C GLY A 251 -20.46 2.18 -26.36
N LEU A 252 -19.90 1.20 -25.63
CA LEU A 252 -19.24 1.44 -24.35
C LEU A 252 -17.82 1.98 -24.56
N ILE A 253 -17.66 3.30 -24.39
CA ILE A 253 -16.35 3.95 -24.55
C ILE A 253 -15.38 3.50 -23.46
N GLY A 254 -15.87 3.43 -22.23
CA GLY A 254 -15.16 2.93 -21.08
C GLY A 254 -16.10 2.68 -19.93
N LYS A 255 -15.58 2.03 -18.90
CA LYS A 255 -16.24 1.88 -17.62
C LYS A 255 -15.22 2.01 -16.51
N ALA A 256 -15.64 2.60 -15.41
CA ALA A 256 -14.79 2.78 -14.26
C ALA A 256 -15.54 2.56 -12.95
N THR A 257 -14.90 1.82 -12.03
CA THR A 257 -15.54 1.53 -10.76
C THR A 257 -14.52 1.34 -9.65
N PRO A 258 -14.80 1.87 -8.44
CA PRO A 258 -14.06 1.50 -7.24
C PRO A 258 -14.46 0.10 -6.79
N ASP A 259 -13.48 -0.74 -6.49
CA ASP A 259 -13.72 -2.14 -6.10
C ASP A 259 -13.17 -2.48 -4.70
N ALA A 260 -12.42 -1.56 -4.07
CA ALA A 260 -11.87 -1.74 -2.74
C ALA A 260 -11.78 -0.43 -1.96
N PHE A 261 -12.20 -0.47 -0.70
CA PHE A 261 -12.51 0.73 0.09
C PHE A 261 -11.85 0.72 1.46
N ARG A 262 -11.36 1.88 1.89
CA ARG A 262 -10.88 2.09 3.26
C ARG A 262 -12.08 1.95 4.20
N ASN A 263 -11.99 1.10 5.22
CA ASN A 263 -13.05 0.93 6.22
C ASN A 263 -14.41 0.42 5.67
N GLY A 264 -14.41 -0.32 4.56
CA GLY A 264 -15.62 -0.90 3.95
C GLY A 264 -16.34 0.06 2.99
N ARG A 265 -17.53 -0.33 2.51
CA ARG A 265 -18.25 0.36 1.40
C ARG A 265 -18.57 1.85 1.63
N HIS A 266 -18.57 2.32 2.88
CA HIS A 266 -18.80 3.74 3.21
C HIS A 266 -17.52 4.56 3.39
N GLY A 267 -16.36 4.05 2.97
CA GLY A 267 -15.12 4.83 3.02
C GLY A 267 -14.45 4.95 1.66
N LEU A 268 -13.42 5.79 1.62
CA LEU A 268 -12.81 6.21 0.36
C LEU A 268 -12.11 5.05 -0.36
N PRO A 269 -12.24 4.95 -1.70
CA PRO A 269 -11.55 3.95 -2.51
C PRO A 269 -10.03 3.97 -2.30
N TYR A 270 -9.41 2.80 -2.17
CA TYR A 270 -7.97 2.62 -2.32
C TYR A 270 -7.61 1.83 -3.59
N HIS A 271 -8.58 1.17 -4.22
CA HIS A 271 -8.41 0.52 -5.51
C HIS A 271 -9.65 0.68 -6.38
N GLY A 272 -9.44 0.72 -7.69
CA GLY A 272 -10.49 0.52 -8.67
C GLY A 272 -9.92 0.18 -10.04
N THR A 273 -10.85 -0.10 -10.96
CA THR A 273 -10.52 -0.53 -12.32
C THR A 273 -11.10 0.43 -13.33
N MET A 274 -10.38 0.62 -14.43
CA MET A 274 -10.87 1.34 -15.60
C MET A 274 -10.63 0.46 -16.82
N GLU A 275 -11.65 0.24 -17.64
CA GLU A 275 -11.54 -0.51 -18.89
C GLU A 275 -12.09 0.34 -20.03
N PHE A 276 -11.35 0.47 -21.12
CA PHE A 276 -11.73 1.25 -22.31
C PHE A 276 -11.73 0.39 -23.56
N ASP A 277 -12.69 0.63 -24.46
CA ASP A 277 -12.71 -0.01 -25.76
C ASP A 277 -11.63 0.57 -26.69
N ALA A 278 -10.83 -0.32 -27.26
CA ALA A 278 -9.69 0.06 -28.07
C ALA A 278 -10.07 0.73 -29.41
N ALA A 279 -11.26 0.44 -29.95
CA ALA A 279 -11.73 1.02 -31.21
C ALA A 279 -12.17 2.48 -30.99
N ASP A 280 -12.92 2.72 -29.92
CA ASP A 280 -13.37 4.07 -29.56
C ASP A 280 -12.24 4.99 -29.07
N VAL A 281 -11.29 4.46 -28.28
CA VAL A 281 -10.14 5.23 -27.79
C VAL A 281 -9.33 5.86 -28.93
N ALA A 282 -9.23 5.20 -30.09
CA ALA A 282 -8.50 5.75 -31.24
C ALA A 282 -9.16 7.04 -31.78
N ASN A 283 -10.49 7.09 -31.82
CA ASN A 283 -11.27 8.24 -32.29
C ASN A 283 -11.16 9.42 -31.31
N PHE A 284 -11.28 9.15 -30.00
CA PHE A 284 -11.09 10.17 -28.97
C PHE A 284 -9.65 10.68 -28.90
N TYR A 285 -8.67 9.81 -29.18
CA TYR A 285 -7.26 10.22 -29.26
C TYR A 285 -7.03 11.16 -30.43
N ALA A 286 -7.57 10.84 -31.62
CA ALA A 286 -7.44 11.65 -32.82
C ALA A 286 -8.10 13.03 -32.69
N THR A 287 -9.18 13.14 -31.92
CA THR A 287 -9.92 14.38 -31.67
C THR A 287 -9.42 15.17 -30.46
N GLY A 288 -8.45 14.64 -29.71
CA GLY A 288 -7.89 15.27 -28.51
C GLY A 288 -8.82 15.21 -27.28
N GLN A 289 -9.94 14.49 -27.36
CA GLN A 289 -10.94 14.35 -26.31
C GLN A 289 -10.61 13.24 -25.31
N LEU A 290 -9.73 12.29 -25.67
CA LEU A 290 -9.39 11.13 -24.83
C LEU A 290 -8.96 11.51 -23.40
N PRO A 291 -8.09 12.51 -23.16
CA PRO A 291 -7.72 12.88 -21.79
C PRO A 291 -8.90 13.30 -20.92
N LYS A 292 -9.93 13.91 -21.51
CA LYS A 292 -11.14 14.37 -20.81
C LYS A 292 -12.06 13.21 -20.45
N VAL A 293 -12.25 12.27 -21.38
CA VAL A 293 -12.99 11.03 -21.10
C VAL A 293 -12.28 10.23 -20.01
N ILE A 294 -10.95 10.07 -20.08
CA ILE A 294 -10.22 9.37 -19.02
C ILE A 294 -10.34 10.10 -17.67
N LEU A 295 -10.33 11.44 -17.67
CA LEU A 295 -10.53 12.21 -16.45
C LEU A 295 -11.91 11.95 -15.83
N HIS A 296 -12.96 11.90 -16.65
CA HIS A 296 -14.32 11.57 -16.25
C HIS A 296 -14.38 10.18 -15.59
N GLU A 297 -13.94 9.15 -16.31
CA GLU A 297 -13.95 7.76 -15.83
C GLU A 297 -13.12 7.60 -14.54
N MET A 298 -11.97 8.26 -14.47
CA MET A 298 -11.15 8.22 -13.25
C MET A 298 -11.86 8.88 -12.05
N GLY A 299 -12.75 9.84 -12.30
CA GLY A 299 -13.65 10.42 -11.31
C GLY A 299 -14.61 9.38 -10.72
N HIS A 300 -15.13 8.46 -11.53
CA HIS A 300 -15.96 7.35 -11.04
C HIS A 300 -15.19 6.41 -10.11
N VAL A 301 -13.91 6.14 -10.39
CA VAL A 301 -13.04 5.38 -9.46
C VAL A 301 -12.85 6.10 -8.12
N LEU A 302 -12.84 7.44 -8.13
CA LEU A 302 -12.75 8.24 -6.90
C LEU A 302 -14.06 8.27 -6.09
N GLY A 303 -15.13 7.67 -6.61
CA GLY A 303 -16.42 7.61 -5.93
C GLY A 303 -17.45 8.64 -6.42
N LEU A 304 -17.08 9.50 -7.38
CA LEU A 304 -18.01 10.46 -7.95
C LEU A 304 -19.07 9.71 -8.77
N GLY A 305 -20.35 9.96 -8.49
CA GLY A 305 -21.45 9.22 -9.11
C GLY A 305 -21.65 7.81 -8.54
N THR A 306 -20.55 7.05 -8.40
CA THR A 306 -20.57 5.64 -8.00
C THR A 306 -20.84 5.44 -6.50
N LEU A 307 -20.46 6.38 -5.63
CA LEU A 307 -20.63 6.27 -4.17
C LEU A 307 -21.59 7.30 -3.56
N TRP A 308 -22.18 8.19 -4.36
CA TRP A 308 -23.05 9.24 -3.83
C TRP A 308 -24.24 8.68 -3.03
N SER A 309 -24.87 7.61 -3.52
CA SER A 309 -25.96 6.92 -2.82
C SER A 309 -25.47 6.22 -1.54
N ASP A 310 -24.31 5.56 -1.60
CA ASP A 310 -23.70 4.86 -0.46
C ASP A 310 -23.31 5.83 0.67
N PHE A 311 -23.03 7.08 0.34
CA PHE A 311 -22.74 8.17 1.29
C PHE A 311 -24.00 8.94 1.71
N GLY A 312 -25.19 8.53 1.26
CA GLY A 312 -26.46 9.15 1.62
C GLY A 312 -26.67 10.54 1.01
N MET A 313 -25.97 10.87 -0.08
CA MET A 313 -26.02 12.19 -0.71
C MET A 313 -27.10 12.31 -1.79
N VAL A 314 -27.79 11.21 -2.14
CA VAL A 314 -28.79 11.18 -3.21
C VAL A 314 -30.20 11.00 -2.63
N SER A 315 -31.14 11.83 -3.07
CA SER A 315 -32.56 11.69 -2.78
C SER A 315 -33.39 11.85 -4.05
N GLY A 316 -33.86 10.74 -4.61
CA GLY A 316 -34.46 10.75 -5.95
C GLY A 316 -33.47 11.26 -7.00
N ASN A 317 -33.83 12.31 -7.73
CA ASN A 317 -32.99 12.93 -8.77
C ASN A 317 -32.21 14.16 -8.25
N ALA A 318 -31.99 14.23 -6.93
CA ALA A 318 -31.35 15.35 -6.28
C ALA A 318 -30.10 14.91 -5.53
N TYR A 319 -28.99 15.59 -5.79
CA TYR A 319 -27.79 15.50 -4.97
C TYR A 319 -27.83 16.56 -3.86
N THR A 320 -27.55 16.13 -2.64
CA THR A 320 -27.80 16.89 -1.40
C THR A 320 -26.53 17.16 -0.59
N GLY A 321 -25.35 16.81 -1.12
CA GLY A 321 -24.06 17.14 -0.51
C GLY A 321 -23.88 18.65 -0.34
N ALA A 322 -23.47 19.06 0.86
CA ALA A 322 -23.43 20.45 1.28
C ALA A 322 -22.38 21.27 0.50
N HIS A 323 -21.25 20.66 0.18
CA HIS A 323 -20.14 21.32 -0.50
C HIS A 323 -20.44 21.54 -1.99
N ALA A 324 -20.92 20.52 -2.71
CA ALA A 324 -21.32 20.67 -4.11
C ALA A 324 -22.49 21.67 -4.24
N LEU A 325 -23.50 21.56 -3.36
CA LEU A 325 -24.64 22.48 -3.35
C LEU A 325 -24.21 23.93 -3.10
N ALA A 326 -23.27 24.17 -2.19
CA ALA A 326 -22.73 25.51 -1.97
C ALA A 326 -22.07 26.08 -3.23
N GLN A 327 -21.34 25.27 -4.00
CA GLN A 327 -20.74 25.72 -5.25
C GLN A 327 -21.79 25.95 -6.35
N TYR A 328 -22.82 25.11 -6.41
CA TYR A 328 -23.91 25.28 -7.36
C TYR A 328 -24.68 26.59 -7.12
N ARG A 329 -25.03 26.90 -5.86
CA ARG A 329 -25.65 28.18 -5.47
C ARG A 329 -24.83 29.40 -5.89
N LEU A 330 -23.51 29.32 -5.76
CA LEU A 330 -22.59 30.39 -6.19
C LEU A 330 -22.59 30.57 -7.70
N LEU A 331 -22.57 29.48 -8.47
CA LEU A 331 -22.57 29.50 -9.94
C LEU A 331 -23.93 29.94 -10.52
N ALA A 332 -25.03 29.52 -9.89
CA ALA A 332 -26.39 29.90 -10.29
C ALA A 332 -26.82 31.28 -9.78
N HIS A 333 -26.02 31.90 -8.90
CA HIS A 333 -26.39 33.12 -8.18
C HIS A 333 -27.74 33.00 -7.43
N ASP A 334 -28.08 31.80 -6.97
CA ASP A 334 -29.33 31.52 -6.27
C ASP A 334 -29.06 30.75 -4.97
N PRO A 335 -29.13 31.42 -3.79
CA PRO A 335 -28.93 30.77 -2.50
C PRO A 335 -30.11 29.87 -2.08
N ALA A 336 -31.28 29.97 -2.73
CA ALA A 336 -32.49 29.23 -2.37
C ALA A 336 -32.51 27.80 -2.92
N LEU A 337 -31.64 27.46 -3.87
CA LEU A 337 -31.53 26.10 -4.41
C LEU A 337 -31.32 25.08 -3.31
N ALA A 338 -32.11 24.01 -3.29
CA ALA A 338 -32.09 22.99 -2.24
C ALA A 338 -31.19 21.78 -2.55
N SER A 339 -30.81 21.59 -3.82
CA SER A 339 -30.04 20.45 -4.30
C SER A 339 -29.37 20.73 -5.64
N VAL A 340 -28.42 19.88 -6.04
CA VAL A 340 -27.84 19.86 -7.38
C VAL A 340 -28.62 18.83 -8.23
N PRO A 341 -29.15 19.20 -9.41
CA PRO A 341 -29.88 18.26 -10.28
C PRO A 341 -29.02 17.10 -10.78
N LEU A 342 -29.51 15.88 -10.61
CA LEU A 342 -28.92 14.68 -11.18
C LEU A 342 -29.61 14.28 -12.49
N GLU A 343 -28.87 13.60 -13.34
CA GLU A 343 -29.39 13.09 -14.61
C GLU A 343 -30.52 12.09 -14.38
N THR A 344 -31.54 12.14 -15.24
CA THR A 344 -32.74 11.28 -15.12
C THR A 344 -32.85 10.26 -16.25
N ASN A 345 -32.05 10.41 -17.31
CA ASN A 345 -32.06 9.57 -18.50
C ASN A 345 -30.79 8.69 -18.57
N GLY A 346 -30.73 7.76 -19.53
CA GLY A 346 -29.52 6.96 -19.81
C GLY A 346 -29.40 5.61 -19.08
N GLY A 347 -30.37 5.22 -18.25
CA GLY A 347 -30.36 3.93 -17.54
C GLY A 347 -29.60 3.95 -16.22
N ILE A 348 -29.37 2.77 -15.59
CA ILE A 348 -28.79 2.65 -14.24
C ILE A 348 -27.33 3.12 -14.15
N GLY A 349 -26.61 3.09 -15.27
CA GLY A 349 -25.23 3.59 -15.38
C GLY A 349 -25.11 5.11 -15.51
N THR A 350 -26.21 5.81 -15.84
CA THR A 350 -26.17 7.26 -16.09
C THR A 350 -27.04 8.04 -15.12
N ALA A 351 -28.29 7.61 -14.96
CA ALA A 351 -29.26 8.30 -14.10
C ALA A 351 -28.83 8.21 -12.63
N GLY A 352 -28.80 9.35 -11.94
CA GLY A 352 -28.38 9.44 -10.54
C GLY A 352 -26.86 9.35 -10.30
N GLY A 353 -26.07 8.89 -11.28
CA GLY A 353 -24.60 8.85 -11.23
C GLY A 353 -23.92 10.10 -11.83
N HIS A 354 -24.69 10.95 -12.51
CA HIS A 354 -24.18 12.10 -13.25
C HIS A 354 -24.95 13.37 -12.93
N TRP A 355 -24.32 14.51 -13.17
CA TRP A 355 -25.02 15.79 -13.20
C TRP A 355 -25.99 15.86 -14.38
N ALA A 356 -27.13 16.52 -14.21
CA ALA A 356 -28.11 16.67 -15.27
C ALA A 356 -27.55 17.49 -16.44
N GLU A 357 -27.41 16.88 -17.63
CA GLU A 357 -26.82 17.57 -18.80
C GLU A 357 -27.68 18.78 -19.20
N THR A 358 -29.01 18.70 -19.01
CA THR A 358 -29.95 19.81 -19.24
C THR A 358 -29.64 21.06 -18.42
N THR A 359 -28.97 20.91 -17.28
CA THR A 359 -28.56 22.03 -16.41
C THR A 359 -27.09 22.38 -16.58
N PHE A 360 -26.23 21.39 -16.80
CA PHE A 360 -24.77 21.56 -16.73
C PHE A 360 -24.05 21.48 -18.08
N GLY A 361 -24.73 21.16 -19.18
CA GLY A 361 -24.15 21.14 -20.52
C GLY A 361 -22.89 20.27 -20.57
N SER A 362 -21.76 20.87 -20.93
CA SER A 362 -20.48 20.17 -21.08
C SER A 362 -19.65 20.03 -19.79
N GLU A 363 -20.26 19.99 -18.61
CA GLU A 363 -19.51 19.75 -17.37
C GLU A 363 -18.92 18.33 -17.34
N LEU A 364 -17.73 18.17 -16.77
CA LEU A 364 -16.97 16.92 -16.78
C LEU A 364 -17.80 15.68 -16.43
N LEU A 365 -18.65 15.70 -15.39
CA LEU A 365 -19.45 14.56 -14.91
C LEU A 365 -20.92 14.60 -15.38
N THR A 366 -21.19 15.22 -16.51
CA THR A 366 -22.43 14.95 -17.25
C THR A 366 -22.29 13.64 -18.02
N GLY A 367 -23.41 12.96 -18.30
CA GLY A 367 -23.41 11.59 -18.86
C GLY A 367 -23.00 11.46 -20.33
N TRP A 368 -22.61 12.54 -21.00
CA TRP A 368 -22.29 12.55 -22.42
C TRP A 368 -21.02 13.36 -22.69
N ALA A 369 -20.13 12.83 -23.54
CA ALA A 369 -18.90 13.52 -23.94
C ALA A 369 -19.19 14.58 -25.01
N THR A 370 -19.88 15.65 -24.62
CA THR A 370 -20.15 16.79 -25.50
C THR A 370 -19.36 18.02 -25.05
N GLY A 371 -18.75 18.75 -25.99
CA GLY A 371 -18.08 20.02 -25.70
C GLY A 371 -16.72 19.92 -24.98
N GLY A 372 -16.53 20.77 -23.96
CA GLY A 372 -15.23 21.02 -23.32
C GLY A 372 -14.91 20.15 -22.10
N LEU A 373 -15.90 19.49 -21.49
CA LEU A 373 -15.74 18.62 -20.31
C LEU A 373 -14.92 19.31 -19.22
N GLU A 374 -15.39 20.48 -18.79
CA GLU A 374 -14.75 21.29 -17.76
C GLU A 374 -14.96 20.68 -16.37
N LEU A 375 -13.88 20.50 -15.60
CA LEU A 375 -13.96 20.08 -14.21
C LEU A 375 -14.46 21.25 -13.35
N SER A 376 -15.76 21.31 -13.05
CA SER A 376 -16.33 22.43 -12.32
C SER A 376 -16.05 22.38 -10.81
N ARG A 377 -16.25 23.53 -10.15
CA ARG A 377 -16.24 23.60 -8.68
C ARG A 377 -17.35 22.76 -8.03
N ILE A 378 -18.42 22.43 -8.74
CA ILE A 378 -19.50 21.55 -8.24
C ILE A 378 -18.96 20.13 -8.07
N THR A 379 -18.29 19.59 -9.09
CA THR A 379 -17.62 18.28 -9.05
C THR A 379 -16.51 18.23 -8.01
N VAL A 380 -15.72 19.31 -7.87
CA VAL A 380 -14.74 19.40 -6.77
C VAL A 380 -15.42 19.43 -5.40
N GLY A 381 -16.59 20.05 -5.29
CA GLY A 381 -17.40 20.06 -4.08
C GLY A 381 -17.91 18.67 -3.69
N SER A 382 -18.33 17.86 -4.65
CA SER A 382 -18.81 16.50 -4.36
C SER A 382 -17.68 15.55 -3.91
N LEU A 383 -16.42 15.80 -4.30
CA LEU A 383 -15.27 15.15 -3.66
C LEU A 383 -15.15 15.52 -2.17
N ALA A 384 -15.34 16.79 -1.81
CA ALA A 384 -15.32 17.22 -0.42
C ALA A 384 -16.46 16.60 0.39
N ASP A 385 -17.65 16.45 -0.21
CA ASP A 385 -18.79 15.76 0.40
C ASP A 385 -18.51 14.27 0.67
N LEU A 386 -17.70 13.61 -0.18
CA LEU A 386 -17.20 12.24 0.07
C LEU A 386 -16.13 12.18 1.17
N GLY A 387 -15.55 13.31 1.57
CA GLY A 387 -14.54 13.41 2.62
C GLY A 387 -13.10 13.61 2.13
N TYR A 388 -12.88 13.85 0.84
CA TYR A 388 -11.58 14.26 0.32
C TYR A 388 -11.22 15.68 0.76
N GLY A 389 -9.93 15.94 1.02
CA GLY A 389 -9.44 17.32 1.11
C GLY A 389 -9.22 17.87 -0.30
N VAL A 390 -9.84 19.00 -0.63
CA VAL A 390 -9.86 19.53 -2.01
C VAL A 390 -9.33 20.96 -2.13
N ASN A 391 -8.79 21.26 -3.31
CA ASN A 391 -8.45 22.61 -3.76
C ASN A 391 -9.44 23.09 -4.82
N TYR A 392 -10.40 23.93 -4.41
CA TYR A 392 -11.38 24.53 -5.31
C TYR A 392 -10.77 25.46 -6.38
N ALA A 393 -9.58 26.01 -6.16
CA ALA A 393 -8.88 26.80 -7.18
C ALA A 393 -8.25 25.91 -8.26
N GLY A 394 -8.19 24.59 -8.02
CA GLY A 394 -7.82 23.59 -9.01
C GLY A 394 -8.93 23.25 -9.99
N ALA A 395 -10.17 23.77 -9.85
CA ALA A 395 -11.23 23.56 -10.83
C ALA A 395 -10.97 24.36 -12.12
N ASP A 396 -11.52 23.89 -13.24
CA ASP A 396 -11.53 24.64 -14.50
C ASP A 396 -12.50 25.85 -14.37
N PRO A 397 -12.23 26.97 -15.05
CA PRO A 397 -13.23 28.02 -15.23
C PRO A 397 -14.47 27.44 -15.89
N TYR A 398 -15.61 27.56 -15.22
CA TYR A 398 -16.87 27.01 -15.68
C TYR A 398 -18.01 27.97 -15.35
N VAL A 399 -18.94 28.11 -16.28
CA VAL A 399 -20.17 28.87 -16.13
C VAL A 399 -21.33 27.96 -16.51
N LEU A 400 -22.47 28.14 -15.83
CA LEU A 400 -23.66 27.40 -16.22
C LEU A 400 -24.04 27.76 -17.67
N PRO A 401 -24.48 26.79 -18.48
CA PRO A 401 -25.09 27.07 -19.76
C PRO A 401 -26.18 28.13 -19.59
N VAL A 402 -26.17 29.14 -20.47
CA VAL A 402 -27.29 30.07 -20.52
C VAL A 402 -28.51 29.26 -20.90
N ALA A 403 -29.56 29.32 -20.09
CA ALA A 403 -30.83 28.68 -20.44
C ALA A 403 -31.19 29.09 -21.87
N PRO A 404 -31.52 28.16 -22.77
CA PRO A 404 -31.98 28.52 -24.11
C PRO A 404 -33.24 29.36 -23.95
N ASP A 405 -33.10 30.66 -24.17
CA ASP A 405 -34.09 31.74 -24.09
C ASP A 405 -35.48 31.37 -23.51
N GLY A 406 -35.70 31.74 -22.25
CA GLY A 406 -37.05 32.04 -21.76
C GLY A 406 -37.37 31.66 -20.32
N ILE A 407 -37.09 32.57 -19.38
CA ILE A 407 -38.06 33.25 -18.49
C ILE A 407 -37.31 33.80 -17.27
N THR A 408 -37.44 35.12 -17.09
CA THR A 408 -37.17 35.91 -15.88
C THR A 408 -38.13 35.60 -14.74
#